data_AF-A0A6P6NDM8-F1
#
_entry.id   AF-A0A6P6NDM8-F1
#
_cell.length_a   1.000
_cell.length_b   1.000
_cell.length_c   1.000
_cell.angle_alpha   90.00
_cell.angle_beta   90.00
_cell.angle_gamma   90.00
#
_symmetry.space_group_name_H-M   'P 1'
#
loop_
_entity.id
_entity.type
_entity.pdbx_description
1 polymer ?
#
loop_
_entity_poly.entity_id
_entity_poly.type
_entity_poly.pdbx_seq_one_letter_code
_entity_poly.pdbx_strand_id
1 'polypeptide(L)'
;MKIILTLFENVQCRLEKLKLNCISITDEGCAALASAFNSNLRELDLSRNQIGDTGVTEISSLLRNSQTLQILRLSDCSISEEGYKALSSALRSNPSHLIELDLTGNDPGPSGVKELSDLLQDPNCQLNTLR
;
A
#
# COMPACT_ATOMS: atom_id res chain seq x y z
N MET A 1 -3.62 -0.53 18.66
CA MET A 1 -4.52 -1.44 17.91
C MET A 1 -6.02 -1.13 18.04
N LYS A 2 -6.55 -0.54 19.12
CA LYS A 2 -7.97 -0.15 19.21
C LYS A 2 -8.39 0.97 18.25
N ILE A 3 -7.48 1.88 17.87
CA ILE A 3 -7.78 3.09 17.09
C ILE A 3 -8.27 2.77 15.67
N ILE A 4 -7.67 1.80 14.97
CA ILE A 4 -8.08 1.44 13.60
C ILE A 4 -9.45 0.77 13.62
N LEU A 5 -9.66 -0.23 14.47
CA LEU A 5 -10.96 -0.89 14.60
C LEU A 5 -12.06 0.12 14.98
N THR A 6 -11.81 1.05 15.91
CA THR A 6 -12.81 2.10 16.24
C THR A 6 -13.03 3.13 15.13
N LEU A 7 -12.02 3.44 14.32
CA LEU A 7 -12.18 4.30 13.13
C LEU A 7 -13.09 3.64 12.08
N PHE A 8 -12.99 2.32 11.89
CA PHE A 8 -13.80 1.60 10.91
C PHE A 8 -15.16 1.14 11.44
N GLU A 9 -15.28 0.78 12.72
CA GLU A 9 -16.56 0.42 13.37
C GLU A 9 -17.56 1.59 13.37
N ASN A 10 -17.09 2.85 13.35
CA ASN A 10 -17.94 4.04 13.35
C ASN A 10 -18.24 4.61 11.95
N VAL A 11 -17.63 4.09 10.89
CA VAL A 11 -17.62 4.78 9.59
C VAL A 11 -18.02 3.82 8.46
N GLN A 12 -19.34 3.64 8.31
CA GLN A 12 -19.99 3.33 7.03
C GLN A 12 -19.93 4.55 6.06
N CYS A 13 -18.94 5.44 6.19
CA CYS A 13 -18.78 6.57 5.28
C CYS A 13 -17.92 6.20 4.09
N ARG A 14 -18.19 6.87 2.98
CA ARG A 14 -17.42 6.90 1.74
C ARG A 14 -16.06 7.57 1.97
N LEU A 15 -15.20 6.93 2.75
CA LEU A 15 -13.89 7.48 3.05
C LEU A 15 -13.02 7.35 1.79
N GLU A 16 -12.82 8.45 1.10
CA GLU A 16 -11.98 8.49 -0.12
C GLU A 16 -10.49 8.67 0.21
N LYS A 17 -10.15 9.23 1.38
CA LYS A 17 -8.78 9.51 1.77
C LYS A 17 -8.54 9.12 3.23
N LEU A 18 -7.50 8.31 3.47
CA LEU A 18 -7.09 7.87 4.80
C LEU A 18 -5.60 8.15 4.99
N LYS A 19 -5.28 8.97 5.98
CA LYS A 19 -3.90 9.31 6.36
C LYS A 19 -3.65 8.84 7.77
N LEU A 20 -2.68 7.95 7.92
CA LEU A 20 -2.29 7.33 9.18
C LEU A 20 -0.77 7.41 9.36
N ASN A 21 -0.15 8.48 8.82
CA ASN A 21 1.29 8.70 8.89
C ASN A 21 1.75 8.97 10.33
N CYS A 22 2.92 8.43 10.72
CA CYS A 22 3.54 8.66 12.04
C CYS A 22 2.72 8.18 13.26
N ILE A 23 1.86 7.16 13.14
CA ILE A 23 1.04 6.69 14.28
C ILE A 23 1.51 5.36 14.88
N SER A 24 2.67 4.85 14.45
CA SER A 24 3.22 3.54 14.85
C SER A 24 2.24 2.40 14.58
N ILE A 25 1.72 2.33 13.35
CA ILE A 25 0.99 1.14 12.89
C ILE A 25 1.92 -0.07 12.96
N THR A 26 1.44 -1.13 13.61
CA THR A 26 2.05 -2.47 13.63
C THR A 26 1.47 -3.33 12.51
N ASP A 27 2.06 -4.49 12.27
CA ASP A 27 1.57 -5.48 11.30
C ASP A 27 0.09 -5.83 11.51
N GLU A 28 -0.37 -5.95 12.76
CA GLU A 28 -1.78 -6.21 13.06
C GLU A 28 -2.67 -5.01 12.71
N GLY A 29 -2.14 -3.79 12.78
CA GLY A 29 -2.82 -2.59 12.29
C GLY A 29 -3.01 -2.62 10.77
N CYS A 30 -2.03 -3.11 10.02
CA CYS A 30 -2.14 -3.33 8.57
C CYS A 30 -3.18 -4.42 8.24
N ALA A 31 -3.20 -5.54 8.98
CA ALA A 31 -4.23 -6.57 8.80
C ALA A 31 -5.64 -6.04 9.12
N ALA A 32 -5.78 -5.22 10.17
CA ALA A 32 -7.05 -4.56 10.49
C ALA A 32 -7.48 -3.57 9.38
N LEU A 33 -6.54 -2.84 8.78
CA LEU A 33 -6.82 -1.98 7.62
C LEU A 33 -7.25 -2.78 6.39
N ALA A 34 -6.55 -3.88 6.09
CA ALA A 34 -6.87 -4.75 4.96
C ALA A 34 -8.28 -5.36 5.10
N SER A 35 -8.63 -5.81 6.31
CA SER A 35 -9.94 -6.39 6.59
C SER A 35 -11.07 -5.37 6.63
N ALA A 36 -10.80 -4.13 7.06
CA ALA A 36 -11.78 -3.06 7.10
C ALA A 36 -11.86 -2.24 5.79
N PHE A 37 -11.18 -2.70 4.74
CA PHE A 37 -11.06 -1.97 3.48
C PHE A 37 -12.42 -1.60 2.89
N ASN A 38 -12.61 -0.30 2.64
CA ASN A 38 -13.80 0.25 2.01
C ASN A 38 -13.56 0.37 0.49
N SER A 39 -14.51 -0.09 -0.32
CA SER A 39 -14.42 -0.08 -1.78
C SER A 39 -14.30 1.32 -2.41
N ASN A 40 -14.40 2.41 -1.64
CA ASN A 40 -14.32 3.79 -2.14
C ASN A 40 -12.99 4.50 -1.85
N LEU A 41 -12.02 3.86 -1.19
CA LEU A 41 -10.76 4.51 -0.81
C LEU A 41 -9.90 4.82 -2.04
N ARG A 42 -9.57 6.09 -2.24
CA ARG A 42 -8.75 6.59 -3.37
C ARG A 42 -7.33 6.96 -2.98
N GLU A 43 -7.10 7.38 -1.74
CA GLU A 43 -5.78 7.75 -1.22
C GLU A 43 -5.53 7.09 0.14
N LEU A 44 -4.41 6.38 0.25
CA LEU A 44 -3.92 5.79 1.49
C LEU A 44 -2.49 6.25 1.75
N ASP A 45 -2.28 6.92 2.89
CA ASP A 45 -0.96 7.37 3.33
C ASP A 45 -0.60 6.70 4.66
N LEU A 46 0.39 5.82 4.60
CA LEU A 46 0.95 5.08 5.74
C LEU A 46 2.41 5.45 6.00
N SER A 47 2.91 6.53 5.40
CA SER A 47 4.31 6.92 5.47
C SER A 47 4.78 7.11 6.91
N ARG A 48 6.07 6.85 7.16
CA ARG A 48 6.72 6.97 8.48
C ARG A 48 6.09 6.06 9.54
N ASN A 49 5.71 4.85 9.16
CA ASN A 49 5.33 3.77 10.08
C ASN A 49 6.23 2.58 9.84
N GLN A 50 6.67 1.89 10.89
CA GLN A 50 7.50 0.68 10.77
C GLN A 50 6.64 -0.55 10.43
N ILE A 51 6.00 -0.53 9.26
CA ILE A 51 5.13 -1.62 8.80
C ILE A 51 5.93 -2.80 8.22
N GLY A 52 7.16 -2.56 7.74
CA GLY A 52 8.02 -3.58 7.16
C GLY A 52 7.39 -4.39 6.02
N ASP A 53 8.00 -5.51 5.68
CA ASP A 53 7.55 -6.37 4.57
C ASP A 53 6.25 -7.13 4.91
N THR A 54 6.03 -7.46 6.18
CA THR A 54 4.81 -8.11 6.65
C THR A 54 3.60 -7.20 6.43
N GLY A 55 3.65 -5.95 6.92
CA GLY A 55 2.57 -4.98 6.71
C GLY A 55 2.36 -4.65 5.24
N VAL A 56 3.43 -4.59 4.44
CA VAL A 56 3.33 -4.44 2.97
C VAL A 56 2.66 -5.63 2.30
N THR A 57 2.86 -6.85 2.79
CA THR A 57 2.18 -8.05 2.26
C THR A 57 0.67 -7.98 2.49
N GLU A 58 0.25 -7.49 3.65
CA GLU A 58 -1.17 -7.24 3.95
C GLU A 58 -1.75 -6.14 3.04
N ILE A 59 -1.03 -5.03 2.85
CA ILE A 59 -1.42 -3.95 1.93
C ILE A 59 -1.47 -4.45 0.48
N SER A 60 -0.55 -5.33 0.09
CA SER A 60 -0.53 -5.95 -1.23
C SER A 60 -1.78 -6.79 -1.46
N SER A 61 -2.26 -7.50 -0.44
CA SER A 61 -3.53 -8.23 -0.49
C SER A 61 -4.73 -7.29 -0.65
N LEU A 62 -4.71 -6.12 -0.02
CA LEU A 62 -5.69 -5.05 -0.26
C LEU A 62 -5.62 -4.55 -1.71
N LEU A 63 -4.44 -4.28 -2.26
CA LEU A 63 -4.26 -3.79 -3.63
C LEU A 63 -4.83 -4.75 -4.68
N ARG A 64 -4.75 -6.07 -4.45
CA ARG A 64 -5.35 -7.07 -5.34
C ARG A 64 -6.87 -6.99 -5.40
N ASN A 65 -7.52 -6.48 -4.36
CA ASN A 65 -8.98 -6.41 -4.25
C ASN A 65 -9.53 -4.99 -4.46
N SER A 66 -8.69 -3.97 -4.34
CA SER A 66 -9.09 -2.57 -4.53
C SER A 66 -9.43 -2.28 -5.99
N GLN A 67 -10.53 -1.57 -6.21
CA GLN A 67 -10.97 -1.09 -7.53
C GLN A 67 -11.00 0.45 -7.59
N THR A 68 -10.50 1.14 -6.57
CA THR A 68 -10.62 2.61 -6.46
C THR A 68 -9.37 3.31 -5.96
N LEU A 69 -8.41 2.59 -5.36
CA LEU A 69 -7.20 3.19 -4.82
C LEU A 69 -6.30 3.69 -5.94
N GLN A 70 -6.01 4.99 -5.92
CA GLN A 70 -5.22 5.70 -6.94
C GLN A 70 -3.88 6.18 -6.40
N ILE A 71 -3.78 6.44 -5.10
CA ILE A 71 -2.59 6.96 -4.45
C ILE A 71 -2.26 6.11 -3.23
N LEU A 72 -1.04 5.59 -3.17
CA LEU A 72 -0.50 4.86 -2.03
C LEU A 72 0.85 5.45 -1.64
N ARG A 73 0.99 5.87 -0.37
CA ARG A 73 2.24 6.37 0.17
C ARG A 73 2.73 5.50 1.32
N LEU A 74 3.96 5.03 1.19
CA LEU A 74 4.65 4.13 2.08
C LEU A 74 6.09 4.61 2.31
N SER A 75 6.33 5.92 2.28
CA SER A 75 7.67 6.48 2.46
C SER A 75 8.18 6.22 3.88
N ASP A 76 9.47 5.96 4.06
CA ASP A 76 10.11 5.70 5.36
C ASP A 76 9.40 4.59 6.17
N CYS A 77 9.10 3.45 5.54
CA CYS A 77 8.30 2.36 6.11
C CYS A 77 9.08 1.10 6.50
N SER A 78 10.42 1.15 6.44
CA SER A 78 11.32 0.01 6.69
C SER A 78 11.07 -1.18 5.76
N ILE A 79 10.71 -0.90 4.50
CA ILE A 79 10.44 -1.91 3.47
C ILE A 79 11.77 -2.38 2.85
N SER A 80 11.92 -3.69 2.70
CA SER A 80 13.08 -4.33 2.06
C SER A 80 12.70 -4.94 0.70
N GLU A 81 13.65 -5.60 0.03
CA GLU A 81 13.44 -6.22 -1.30
C GLU A 81 12.17 -7.09 -1.37
N GLU A 82 11.81 -7.78 -0.29
CA GLU A 82 10.63 -8.66 -0.25
C GLU A 82 9.31 -7.87 -0.30
N GLY A 83 9.21 -6.73 0.37
CA GLY A 83 8.04 -5.87 0.27
C GLY A 83 7.87 -5.28 -1.14
N TYR A 84 8.97 -4.93 -1.81
CA TYR A 84 8.93 -4.45 -3.20
C TYR A 84 8.46 -5.54 -4.18
N LYS A 85 8.88 -6.80 -3.97
CA LYS A 85 8.36 -7.96 -4.73
C LYS A 85 6.87 -8.14 -4.51
N ALA A 86 6.41 -8.07 -3.26
CA ALA A 86 5.00 -8.22 -2.91
C ALA A 86 4.13 -7.16 -3.58
N LEU A 87 4.54 -5.88 -3.53
CA LEU A 87 3.85 -4.78 -4.20
C LEU A 87 3.82 -4.96 -5.71
N SER A 88 4.96 -5.27 -6.33
CA SER A 88 5.03 -5.47 -7.78
C SER A 88 4.12 -6.62 -8.24
N SER A 89 4.12 -7.72 -7.50
CA SER A 89 3.22 -8.86 -7.76
C SER A 89 1.74 -8.49 -7.63
N ALA A 90 1.37 -7.67 -6.63
CA ALA A 90 0.00 -7.21 -6.46
C ALA A 90 -0.45 -6.34 -7.61
N LEU A 91 0.38 -5.37 -8.01
CA LEU A 91 0.09 -4.42 -9.08
C LEU A 91 -0.01 -5.07 -10.46
N ARG A 92 0.68 -6.19 -10.72
CA ARG A 92 0.51 -6.97 -11.95
C ARG A 92 -0.78 -7.78 -11.99
N SER A 93 -1.20 -8.33 -10.84
CA SER A 93 -2.25 -9.36 -10.80
C SER A 93 -3.65 -8.84 -11.06
N ASN A 94 -3.87 -7.54 -10.87
CA ASN A 94 -5.12 -6.86 -11.15
C ASN A 94 -4.72 -5.53 -11.80
N PRO A 95 -5.30 -5.11 -12.94
CA PRO A 95 -5.06 -3.79 -13.51
C PRO A 95 -5.37 -2.73 -12.46
N SER A 96 -4.32 -2.34 -11.75
CA SER A 96 -4.44 -1.51 -10.58
C SER A 96 -4.83 -0.12 -11.03
N HIS A 97 -5.84 0.48 -10.40
CA HIS A 97 -6.14 1.90 -10.58
C HIS A 97 -5.09 2.80 -9.93
N LEU A 98 -4.03 2.23 -9.37
CA LEU A 98 -2.95 2.98 -8.73
C LEU A 98 -2.17 3.76 -9.77
N ILE A 99 -2.18 5.09 -9.60
CA ILE A 99 -1.55 6.07 -10.46
C ILE A 99 -0.28 6.63 -9.80
N GLU A 100 -0.26 6.70 -8.47
CA GLU A 100 0.86 7.19 -7.67
C GLU A 100 1.25 6.19 -6.59
N LEU A 101 2.53 5.82 -6.56
CA LEU A 101 3.16 5.03 -5.52
C LEU A 101 4.40 5.76 -5.00
N ASP A 102 4.42 6.07 -3.71
CA ASP A 102 5.58 6.67 -3.03
C ASP A 102 6.20 5.66 -2.07
N LEU A 103 7.44 5.27 -2.35
CA LEU A 103 8.27 4.34 -1.59
C LEU A 103 9.59 4.99 -1.14
N THR A 104 9.71 6.32 -1.21
CA THR A 104 10.93 7.05 -0.83
C THR A 104 11.38 6.69 0.59
N GLY A 105 12.69 6.52 0.80
CA GLY A 105 13.24 6.22 2.14
C GLY A 105 13.13 4.75 2.56
N ASN A 106 12.84 3.84 1.62
CA ASN A 106 12.95 2.39 1.81
C ASN A 106 14.11 1.81 0.98
N ASP A 107 14.41 0.53 1.16
CA ASP A 107 15.51 -0.16 0.46
C ASP A 107 14.99 -1.26 -0.47
N PRO A 108 14.88 -1.00 -1.78
CA PRO A 108 14.44 -2.02 -2.73
C PRO A 108 15.46 -3.13 -2.98
N GLY A 109 16.76 -2.88 -2.69
CA GLY A 109 17.86 -3.70 -3.14
C GLY A 109 17.82 -4.08 -4.64
N PRO A 110 18.72 -4.95 -5.13
CA PRO A 110 18.80 -5.28 -6.54
C PRO A 110 17.54 -5.99 -7.06
N SER A 111 16.93 -6.85 -6.26
CA SER A 111 15.77 -7.62 -6.73
C SER A 111 14.47 -6.82 -6.71
N GLY A 112 14.26 -5.94 -5.73
CA GLY A 112 13.11 -5.02 -5.73
C GLY A 112 13.19 -3.99 -6.86
N VAL A 113 14.38 -3.49 -7.20
CA VAL A 113 14.59 -2.60 -8.37
C VAL A 113 14.22 -3.33 -9.67
N LYS A 114 14.62 -4.60 -9.81
CA LYS A 114 14.27 -5.40 -10.98
C LYS A 114 12.76 -5.57 -11.09
N GLU A 115 12.07 -5.97 -10.03
CA GLU A 115 10.62 -6.17 -10.05
C GLU A 115 9.84 -4.90 -10.40
N LEU A 116 10.25 -3.74 -9.84
CA LEU A 116 9.65 -2.46 -10.19
C LEU A 116 9.93 -2.08 -11.65
N SER A 117 11.14 -2.30 -12.14
CA SER A 117 11.50 -2.02 -13.53
C SER A 117 10.67 -2.86 -14.49
N ASP A 118 10.54 -4.16 -14.21
CA ASP A 118 9.73 -5.08 -14.98
C ASP A 118 8.23 -4.73 -14.88
N LEU A 119 7.76 -4.16 -13.75
CA LEU A 119 6.37 -3.71 -13.57
C LEU A 119 6.09 -2.49 -14.44
N LEU A 120 7.00 -1.52 -14.49
CA LEU A 120 6.86 -0.32 -15.31
C LEU A 120 6.89 -0.60 -16.83
N GLN A 121 7.46 -1.74 -17.23
CA GLN A 121 7.41 -2.22 -18.61
C GLN A 121 6.13 -3.02 -18.93
N ASP A 122 5.33 -3.37 -17.92
CA ASP A 122 4.07 -4.07 -18.13
C ASP A 122 3.06 -3.12 -18.80
N PRO A 123 2.49 -3.48 -19.96
CA PRO A 123 1.54 -2.63 -20.66
C PRO A 123 0.25 -2.38 -19.87
N ASN A 124 -0.03 -3.20 -18.84
CA ASN A 124 -1.19 -3.01 -17.97
C ASN A 124 -0.91 -2.11 -16.78
N CYS A 125 0.35 -1.73 -16.54
CA CYS A 125 0.72 -0.84 -15.44
C CYS A 125 0.14 0.56 -15.68
N GLN A 126 -0.58 1.10 -14.68
CA GLN A 126 -1.21 2.42 -14.73
C GLN A 126 -0.45 3.49 -13.93
N LEU A 127 0.72 3.13 -13.35
CA LEU A 127 1.51 4.06 -12.55
C LEU A 127 2.07 5.18 -13.44
N ASN A 128 1.65 6.40 -13.14
CA ASN A 128 2.21 7.62 -13.74
C ASN A 128 3.31 8.23 -12.88
N THR A 129 3.33 7.91 -11.58
CA THR A 129 4.32 8.43 -10.64
C THR A 129 4.77 7.32 -9.69
N LEU A 130 6.09 7.10 -9.69
CA LEU A 130 6.80 6.26 -8.74
C LEU A 130 7.90 7.11 -8.09
N ARG A 131 7.95 7.13 -6.76
CA ARG A 131 8.94 7.88 -5.96
C ARG A 131 9.62 6.99 -4.94
#